data_AF-A0A925G7P9-F1
#
_entry.id   AF-A0A925G7P9-F1
#
_cell.length_a   1.000
_cell.length_b   1.000
_cell.length_c   1.000
_cell.angle_alpha   90.00
_cell.angle_beta   90.00
_cell.angle_gamma   90.00
#
_symmetry.space_group_name_H-M   'P 1'
#
loop_
_entity.id
_entity.type
_entity.pdbx_description
1 polymer ?
#
loop_
_entity_poly.entity_id
_entity_poly.type
_entity_poly.pdbx_seq_one_letter_code
_entity_poly.pdbx_strand_id
1 'polypeptide(L)'
;MNLGKGGLVLFSRTGGSSAGSKILTLTLLKNSTFHTFYIKRKSNLYSQIDKDAVLEVIDERSTNHHAVLARKAFMVGSSALPSTTARIEMKINSVSTLDDYITWSPTFCSIRLSNYSSFSSPVSILLRNMTNSTGKVHFANSLLLPSSTCTSDSLNLTLPNTGTWVDFFISGNFTYPSKTDKDAVIDIVRPSNNTLYSREAFMVRVRKNANNLSIDERDRFINSLVTLNNTNNDYLNFVEIHSKSGTPEGHNGPGFLPWHRALILNFERELQNIDPGVSLPYWRFDEAAPSVFSVDFMGSKPLTSTDAFADFNVSNPLALWNMAGATGIRRTSIFENGDNPTTISTIRSEVSTLSLGSNFTLFKGLEGNPHGTSHTLAASKTGDWLRSLQTAIQDPIFFLLHSNVDRLWAKWQWINNLYDPLSINSYSAQGEYPGSGSIHIGHYLNDTMWPWNGITGTYTGSGTIYPGERPNIAPGGIFPEALSFASAPVSYPQPYQMIDYKYNRISSTINSGLGFCYDDVPFQ
;
A
#
# COMPACT_ATOMS: atom_id res chain seq x y z
N MET A 1 -19.63 6.58 9.39
CA MET A 1 -20.67 5.96 8.53
C MET A 1 -20.70 4.44 8.74
N ASN A 2 -21.66 3.71 8.14
CA ASN A 2 -21.64 2.24 8.08
C ASN A 2 -21.52 1.79 6.61
N LEU A 3 -20.44 1.07 6.29
CA LEU A 3 -20.12 0.60 4.93
C LEU A 3 -20.20 -0.94 4.77
N GLY A 4 -20.56 -1.66 5.83
CA GLY A 4 -20.64 -3.12 5.79
C GLY A 4 -21.71 -3.63 4.83
N LYS A 5 -21.45 -4.77 4.17
CA LYS A 5 -22.45 -5.48 3.34
C LYS A 5 -23.50 -6.20 4.21
N GLY A 6 -23.30 -6.28 5.53
CA GLY A 6 -24.26 -6.81 6.50
C GLY A 6 -24.40 -5.95 7.75
N GLY A 7 -25.50 -6.12 8.49
CA GLY A 7 -25.75 -5.45 9.78
C GLY A 7 -25.75 -3.91 9.74
N LEU A 8 -26.92 -3.27 9.62
CA LEU A 8 -26.98 -1.80 9.68
C LEU A 8 -27.22 -1.27 11.11
N VAL A 9 -26.47 -0.24 11.49
CA VAL A 9 -26.65 0.51 12.75
C VAL A 9 -27.10 1.95 12.51
N LEU A 10 -27.71 2.51 13.54
CA LEU A 10 -28.05 3.92 13.68
C LEU A 10 -27.31 4.47 14.90
N PHE A 11 -26.74 5.66 14.75
CA PHE A 11 -25.97 6.37 15.75
C PHE A 11 -26.87 7.34 16.54
N SER A 12 -26.54 7.55 17.82
CA SER A 12 -27.20 8.51 18.70
C SER A 12 -26.21 9.09 19.72
N ARG A 13 -26.34 10.38 20.05
CA ARG A 13 -25.52 11.05 21.09
C ARG A 13 -25.98 10.72 22.50
N THR A 14 -27.27 10.56 22.71
CA THR A 14 -27.89 10.48 24.04
C THR A 14 -28.39 9.10 24.42
N GLY A 15 -28.34 8.14 23.48
CA GLY A 15 -28.91 6.80 23.69
C GLY A 15 -30.46 6.80 23.70
N GLY A 16 -31.06 5.70 24.17
CA GLY A 16 -32.51 5.57 24.36
C GLY A 16 -33.36 5.31 23.10
N SER A 17 -34.65 5.65 23.14
CA SER A 17 -35.66 5.46 22.08
C SER A 17 -35.51 6.40 20.87
N SER A 18 -34.48 7.25 20.83
CA SER A 18 -34.20 8.15 19.71
C SER A 18 -34.18 7.40 18.37
N ALA A 19 -34.72 7.99 17.31
CA ALA A 19 -34.76 7.36 15.97
C ALA A 19 -33.35 6.95 15.50
N GLY A 20 -32.33 7.72 15.86
CA GLY A 20 -30.93 7.56 15.45
C GLY A 20 -30.72 8.00 13.99
N SER A 21 -29.46 8.10 13.58
CA SER A 21 -29.07 8.51 12.22
C SER A 21 -28.05 7.54 11.61
N LYS A 22 -27.95 7.48 10.28
CA LYS A 22 -26.88 6.72 9.59
C LYS A 22 -25.50 7.36 9.78
N ILE A 23 -25.47 8.65 10.10
CA ILE A 23 -24.26 9.47 10.26
C ILE A 23 -24.37 10.22 11.58
N LEU A 24 -23.27 10.27 12.32
CA LEU A 24 -23.13 11.08 13.52
C LEU A 24 -21.85 11.92 13.40
N THR A 25 -22.02 13.23 13.33
CA THR A 25 -20.90 14.18 13.38
C THR A 25 -20.53 14.44 14.84
N LEU A 26 -19.25 14.32 15.16
CA LEU A 26 -18.68 14.61 16.48
C LEU A 26 -17.53 15.61 16.32
N THR A 27 -17.44 16.58 17.23
CA THR A 27 -16.31 17.50 17.30
C THR A 27 -15.33 16.98 18.35
N LEU A 28 -14.18 16.50 17.91
CA LEU A 28 -13.13 16.00 18.80
C LEU A 28 -12.28 17.16 19.31
N LEU A 29 -12.07 17.21 20.63
CA LEU A 29 -11.19 18.20 21.25
C LEU A 29 -9.73 17.75 21.18
N LYS A 30 -8.81 18.70 20.95
CA LYS A 30 -7.35 18.47 20.98
C LYS A 30 -6.81 18.35 22.41
N ASN A 31 -7.40 17.46 23.22
CA ASN A 31 -7.07 17.28 24.63
C ASN A 31 -7.27 15.83 25.13
N SER A 32 -7.29 14.86 24.22
CA SER A 32 -7.45 13.43 24.52
C SER A 32 -8.75 13.05 25.24
N THR A 33 -9.77 13.93 25.23
CA THR A 33 -11.07 13.63 25.83
C THR A 33 -11.81 12.58 25.00
N PHE A 34 -12.35 11.56 25.67
CA PHE A 34 -13.21 10.57 25.03
C PHE A 34 -14.60 11.14 24.76
N HIS A 35 -15.12 10.88 23.56
CA HIS A 35 -16.51 11.13 23.22
C HIS A 35 -17.29 9.82 23.24
N THR A 36 -18.32 9.77 24.08
CA THR A 36 -19.24 8.64 24.13
C THR A 36 -20.38 8.86 23.13
N PHE A 37 -20.68 7.84 22.35
CA PHE A 37 -21.87 7.77 21.52
C PHE A 37 -22.47 6.37 21.59
N TYR A 38 -23.70 6.24 21.12
CA TYR A 38 -24.47 5.01 21.17
C TYR A 38 -24.79 4.55 19.75
N ILE A 39 -24.74 3.24 19.54
CA ILE A 39 -25.21 2.59 18.31
C ILE A 39 -26.37 1.66 18.65
N LYS A 40 -27.35 1.61 17.77
CA LYS A 40 -28.43 0.61 17.83
C LYS A 40 -28.63 0.00 16.45
N ARG A 41 -29.12 -1.23 16.41
CA ARG A 41 -29.48 -1.89 15.15
C ARG A 41 -30.57 -1.10 14.42
N LYS A 42 -30.44 -0.98 13.09
CA LYS A 42 -31.52 -0.61 12.17
C LYS A 42 -32.40 -1.84 11.94
N SER A 43 -33.70 -1.74 12.22
CA SER A 43 -34.65 -2.88 12.22
C SER A 43 -34.48 -3.83 11.01
N ASN A 44 -34.50 -5.14 11.29
CA ASN A 44 -34.47 -6.26 10.33
C ASN A 44 -33.19 -6.41 9.47
N LEU A 45 -32.10 -5.71 9.80
CA LEU A 45 -30.82 -5.85 9.08
C LEU A 45 -29.76 -6.40 10.03
N TYR A 46 -29.64 -7.73 10.02
CA TYR A 46 -28.63 -8.47 10.79
C TYR A 46 -27.35 -8.64 9.98
N SER A 47 -26.25 -8.79 10.70
CA SER A 47 -25.03 -9.36 10.13
C SER A 47 -25.33 -10.78 9.63
N GLN A 48 -24.95 -11.08 8.40
CA GLN A 48 -24.99 -12.43 7.83
C GLN A 48 -23.73 -13.21 8.24
N ILE A 49 -22.62 -12.49 8.43
CA ILE A 49 -21.32 -13.02 8.82
C ILE A 49 -20.78 -12.13 9.96
N ASP A 50 -20.13 -12.69 10.97
CA ASP A 50 -19.49 -11.87 12.01
C ASP A 50 -18.40 -10.98 11.38
N LYS A 51 -18.28 -9.75 11.87
CA LYS A 51 -17.39 -8.70 11.34
C LYS A 51 -17.79 -8.14 9.96
N ASP A 52 -19.01 -8.41 9.47
CA ASP A 52 -19.51 -7.86 8.19
C ASP A 52 -20.10 -6.44 8.29
N ALA A 53 -20.29 -5.90 9.50
CA ALA A 53 -20.67 -4.52 9.76
C ALA A 53 -19.42 -3.70 10.09
N VAL A 54 -19.22 -2.58 9.41
CA VAL A 54 -18.01 -1.75 9.56
C VAL A 54 -18.40 -0.32 9.90
N LEU A 55 -17.96 0.14 11.07
CA LEU A 55 -18.02 1.54 11.46
C LEU A 55 -16.83 2.25 10.85
N GLU A 56 -17.09 3.33 10.12
CA GLU A 56 -16.06 4.19 9.53
C GLU A 56 -16.09 5.58 10.16
N VAL A 57 -14.92 6.09 10.53
CA VAL A 57 -14.72 7.46 11.02
C VAL A 57 -14.05 8.26 9.90
N ILE A 58 -14.63 9.40 9.57
CA ILE A 58 -14.17 10.26 8.49
C ILE A 58 -13.90 11.66 9.03
N ASP A 59 -12.87 12.30 8.50
CA ASP A 59 -12.58 13.70 8.74
C ASP A 59 -13.45 14.61 7.86
N GLU A 60 -14.47 15.21 8.45
CA GLU A 60 -15.39 16.12 7.75
C GLU A 60 -14.82 17.53 7.53
N ARG A 61 -13.56 17.80 7.94
CA ARG A 61 -12.94 19.10 7.65
C ARG A 61 -12.71 19.21 6.14
N SER A 62 -13.14 20.33 5.57
CA SER A 62 -12.92 20.62 4.14
C SER A 62 -11.43 20.62 3.75
N THR A 63 -10.52 20.83 4.71
CA THR A 63 -9.06 20.79 4.51
C THR A 63 -8.50 19.38 4.40
N ASN A 64 -9.26 18.36 4.81
CA ASN A 64 -8.81 16.97 4.92
C ASN A 64 -9.62 16.02 4.03
N HIS A 65 -10.44 16.56 3.14
CA HIS A 65 -11.03 15.88 2.00
C HIS A 65 -11.71 14.53 2.30
N HIS A 66 -12.38 14.42 3.44
CA HIS A 66 -13.06 13.18 3.86
C HIS A 66 -12.10 11.98 4.03
N ALA A 67 -10.87 12.23 4.49
CA ALA A 67 -9.92 11.20 4.87
C ALA A 67 -10.54 10.21 5.87
N VAL A 68 -10.31 8.92 5.63
CA VAL A 68 -10.76 7.83 6.51
C VAL A 68 -9.79 7.73 7.69
N LEU A 69 -10.29 8.05 8.89
CA LEU A 69 -9.49 8.10 10.12
C LEU A 69 -9.45 6.77 10.87
N ALA A 70 -10.47 5.93 10.73
CA ALA A 70 -10.52 4.61 11.34
C ALA A 70 -11.66 3.76 10.77
N ARG A 71 -11.48 2.44 10.77
CA ARG A 71 -12.55 1.46 10.53
C ARG A 71 -12.56 0.40 11.63
N LYS A 72 -13.73 0.07 12.17
CA LYS A 72 -13.88 -1.06 13.11
C LYS A 72 -14.99 -2.00 12.65
N ALA A 73 -14.63 -3.26 12.47
CA ALA A 73 -15.56 -4.33 12.15
C ALA A 73 -16.20 -4.93 13.42
N PHE A 74 -17.50 -5.17 13.34
CA PHE A 74 -18.31 -5.74 14.42
C PHE A 74 -19.48 -6.56 13.86
N MET A 75 -20.23 -7.23 14.74
CA MET A 75 -21.42 -7.97 14.39
C MET A 75 -22.66 -7.32 14.99
N VAL A 76 -23.72 -7.26 14.20
CA VAL A 76 -25.06 -6.83 14.62
C VAL A 76 -25.92 -8.09 14.84
N GLY A 77 -25.91 -8.59 16.07
CA GLY A 77 -26.69 -9.75 16.49
C GLY A 77 -28.08 -9.43 17.06
N SER A 78 -28.84 -10.48 17.37
CA SER A 78 -30.12 -10.40 18.10
C SER A 78 -29.94 -10.33 19.63
N SER A 79 -28.77 -10.68 20.15
CA SER A 79 -28.44 -10.71 21.58
C SER A 79 -26.97 -10.38 21.82
N ALA A 80 -26.67 -9.74 22.96
CA ALA A 80 -25.28 -9.53 23.40
C ALA A 80 -24.64 -10.84 23.88
N LEU A 81 -23.31 -10.93 23.81
CA LEU A 81 -22.57 -12.06 24.39
C LEU A 81 -22.69 -12.07 25.92
N PRO A 82 -22.80 -13.25 26.57
CA PRO A 82 -22.81 -13.36 28.03
C PRO A 82 -21.55 -12.74 28.67
N SER A 83 -21.70 -12.14 29.85
CA SER A 83 -20.58 -11.50 30.57
C SER A 83 -19.54 -12.49 31.12
N THR A 84 -19.89 -13.76 31.22
CA THR A 84 -19.07 -14.85 31.80
C THR A 84 -18.06 -15.44 30.81
N THR A 85 -18.09 -15.05 29.54
CA THR A 85 -17.15 -15.52 28.51
C THR A 85 -15.81 -14.79 28.62
N ALA A 86 -14.71 -15.46 28.25
CA ALA A 86 -13.40 -14.82 28.15
C ALA A 86 -13.46 -13.65 27.14
N ARG A 87 -13.03 -12.47 27.57
CA ARG A 87 -12.94 -11.27 26.72
C ARG A 87 -11.49 -11.04 26.36
N ILE A 88 -11.19 -11.15 25.08
CA ILE A 88 -9.81 -11.16 24.60
C ILE A 88 -9.53 -9.87 23.84
N GLU A 89 -8.38 -9.27 24.12
CA GLU A 89 -7.83 -8.12 23.41
C GLU A 89 -6.61 -8.58 22.62
N MET A 90 -6.55 -8.21 21.34
CA MET A 90 -5.43 -8.48 20.46
C MET A 90 -4.90 -7.17 19.88
N LYS A 91 -3.58 -7.06 19.81
CA LYS A 91 -2.85 -5.99 19.12
C LYS A 91 -2.13 -6.62 17.95
N ILE A 92 -2.42 -6.10 16.76
CA ILE A 92 -1.60 -6.32 15.59
C ILE A 92 -0.62 -5.16 15.61
N ASN A 93 0.67 -5.46 15.70
CA ASN A 93 1.74 -4.50 15.66
C ASN A 93 1.68 -3.43 16.80
N SER A 94 1.98 -2.15 16.53
CA SER A 94 2.20 -1.11 17.55
C SER A 94 0.98 -0.22 17.82
N VAL A 95 0.04 -0.75 18.62
CA VAL A 95 -1.06 -0.09 19.37
C VAL A 95 -2.07 0.83 18.65
N SER A 96 -1.84 1.31 17.43
CA SER A 96 -2.81 2.15 16.71
C SER A 96 -3.94 1.32 16.10
N THR A 97 -5.18 1.81 16.13
CA THR A 97 -6.32 1.16 15.46
C THR A 97 -6.28 1.30 13.93
N LEU A 98 -5.31 2.04 13.39
CA LEU A 98 -4.97 2.10 11.96
C LEU A 98 -3.90 1.06 11.59
N ASP A 99 -3.38 0.30 12.54
CA ASP A 99 -2.24 -0.62 12.38
C ASP A 99 -2.68 -2.08 12.17
N ASP A 100 -3.83 -2.29 11.54
CA ASP A 100 -4.36 -3.61 11.21
C ASP A 100 -4.30 -3.90 9.70
N TYR A 101 -3.27 -3.36 9.03
CA TYR A 101 -2.90 -3.69 7.65
C TYR A 101 -1.58 -4.44 7.67
N ILE A 102 -1.61 -5.71 7.29
CA ILE A 102 -0.43 -6.58 7.22
C ILE A 102 -0.10 -6.96 5.78
N THR A 103 1.11 -7.47 5.56
CA THR A 103 1.59 -7.96 4.26
C THR A 103 1.92 -9.46 4.35
N TRP A 104 2.65 -9.98 3.37
CA TRP A 104 3.29 -11.30 3.45
C TRP A 104 4.38 -11.38 4.51
N SER A 105 4.92 -10.25 4.95
CA SER A 105 5.98 -10.22 5.97
C SER A 105 5.40 -10.55 7.36
N PRO A 106 6.14 -11.31 8.18
CA PRO A 106 5.76 -11.56 9.57
C PRO A 106 5.51 -10.27 10.33
N THR A 107 4.35 -10.20 10.96
CA THR A 107 3.84 -9.09 11.76
C THR A 107 3.74 -9.54 13.20
N PHE A 108 4.39 -8.79 14.09
CA PHE A 108 4.37 -9.04 15.52
C PHE A 108 2.98 -8.74 16.08
N CYS A 109 2.48 -9.59 16.96
CA CYS A 109 1.19 -9.45 17.60
C CYS A 109 1.31 -9.75 19.10
N SER A 110 0.43 -9.14 19.89
CA SER A 110 0.26 -9.45 21.31
C SER A 110 -1.21 -9.71 21.61
N ILE A 111 -1.51 -10.66 22.49
CA ILE A 111 -2.87 -11.01 22.89
C ILE A 111 -2.99 -11.18 24.41
N ARG A 112 -4.12 -10.78 25.00
CA ARG A 112 -4.37 -10.94 26.44
C ARG A 112 -5.84 -11.12 26.79
N LEU A 113 -6.07 -11.57 28.02
CA LEU A 113 -7.39 -11.61 28.65
C LEU A 113 -7.68 -10.24 29.29
N SER A 114 -8.77 -9.59 28.87
CA SER A 114 -9.18 -8.26 29.35
C SER A 114 -10.03 -8.31 30.62
N ASN A 115 -10.82 -9.38 30.81
CA ASN A 115 -11.58 -9.65 32.05
C ASN A 115 -10.88 -10.70 32.92
N TYR A 116 -9.55 -10.60 33.04
CA TYR A 116 -8.70 -11.60 33.69
C TYR A 116 -9.09 -11.87 35.16
N SER A 117 -9.59 -10.86 35.87
CA SER A 117 -10.08 -10.99 37.25
C SER A 117 -11.27 -11.94 37.42
N SER A 118 -11.94 -12.32 36.33
CA SER A 118 -13.04 -13.30 36.34
C SER A 118 -12.57 -14.76 36.28
N PHE A 119 -11.26 -15.02 36.20
CA PHE A 119 -10.69 -16.36 35.98
C PHE A 119 -9.68 -16.75 37.06
N SER A 120 -9.84 -17.94 37.63
CA SER A 120 -8.95 -18.49 38.66
C SER A 120 -7.72 -19.22 38.11
N SER A 121 -7.66 -19.46 36.81
CA SER A 121 -6.55 -20.13 36.12
C SER A 121 -6.32 -19.51 34.73
N PRO A 122 -5.12 -19.71 34.14
CA PRO A 122 -4.87 -19.34 32.75
C PRO A 122 -5.91 -19.94 31.78
N VAL A 123 -6.15 -19.24 30.68
CA VAL A 123 -7.13 -19.62 29.64
C VAL A 123 -6.40 -20.08 28.39
N SER A 124 -6.55 -21.36 28.02
CA SER A 124 -6.05 -21.87 26.74
C SER A 124 -6.94 -21.40 25.58
N ILE A 125 -6.31 -20.96 24.50
CA ILE A 125 -6.94 -20.48 23.27
C ILE A 125 -6.30 -21.14 22.05
N LEU A 126 -7.07 -21.25 20.98
CA LEU A 126 -6.62 -21.61 19.64
C LEU A 126 -6.94 -20.45 18.69
N LEU A 127 -5.92 -19.93 18.03
CA LEU A 127 -6.03 -18.99 16.93
C LEU A 127 -6.15 -19.77 15.62
N ARG A 128 -7.07 -19.40 14.75
CA ARG A 128 -7.17 -19.94 13.38
C ARG A 128 -7.86 -18.96 12.45
N ASN A 129 -7.71 -19.11 11.15
CA ASN A 129 -8.53 -18.36 10.19
C ASN A 129 -10.01 -18.72 10.34
N MET A 130 -10.89 -17.72 10.31
CA MET A 130 -12.33 -17.93 10.20
C MET A 130 -12.64 -18.61 8.86
N THR A 131 -13.55 -19.58 8.85
CA THR A 131 -13.83 -20.43 7.67
C THR A 131 -14.11 -19.61 6.40
N ASN A 132 -14.95 -18.57 6.49
CA ASN A 132 -15.39 -17.79 5.34
C ASN A 132 -14.60 -16.49 5.12
N SER A 133 -13.49 -16.26 5.83
CA SER A 133 -12.62 -15.11 5.55
C SER A 133 -11.95 -15.28 4.19
N THR A 134 -11.81 -14.20 3.44
CA THR A 134 -11.13 -14.19 2.13
C THR A 134 -9.63 -14.01 2.33
N GLY A 135 -9.25 -13.00 3.11
CA GLY A 135 -7.88 -12.87 3.59
C GLY A 135 -7.56 -13.99 4.58
N LYS A 136 -6.38 -14.58 4.45
CA LYS A 136 -5.89 -15.65 5.33
C LYS A 136 -4.51 -15.32 5.86
N VAL A 137 -4.17 -15.87 7.03
CA VAL A 137 -2.86 -15.76 7.66
C VAL A 137 -2.30 -17.11 8.08
N HIS A 138 -0.99 -17.19 8.20
CA HIS A 138 -0.31 -18.20 9.00
C HIS A 138 0.13 -17.62 10.34
N PHE A 139 0.41 -18.50 11.29
CA PHE A 139 0.80 -18.17 12.65
C PHE A 139 2.18 -18.74 13.00
N ALA A 140 2.85 -18.09 13.95
CA ALA A 140 4.04 -18.61 14.63
C ALA A 140 4.07 -18.12 16.09
N ASN A 141 4.75 -18.87 16.96
CA ASN A 141 5.03 -18.45 18.33
C ASN A 141 5.94 -17.21 18.35
N SER A 142 6.22 -16.66 19.53
CA SER A 142 7.04 -15.45 19.75
C SER A 142 8.50 -15.51 19.26
N LEU A 143 8.93 -16.61 18.64
CA LEU A 143 10.28 -16.78 18.09
C LEU A 143 10.19 -17.10 16.61
N LEU A 144 10.73 -16.21 15.79
CA LEU A 144 11.00 -16.43 14.37
C LEU A 144 12.51 -16.29 14.14
N LEU A 145 13.08 -17.23 13.40
CA LEU A 145 14.47 -17.12 12.95
C LEU A 145 14.59 -16.00 11.92
N PRO A 146 15.79 -15.39 11.76
CA PRO A 146 16.05 -14.48 10.65
C PRO A 146 15.67 -15.13 9.31
N SER A 147 15.05 -14.36 8.42
CA SER A 147 14.61 -14.84 7.10
C SER A 147 13.63 -16.04 7.15
N SER A 148 12.82 -16.15 8.21
CA SER A 148 11.73 -17.13 8.29
C SER A 148 10.36 -16.43 8.40
N THR A 149 9.30 -17.16 8.08
CA THR A 149 7.92 -16.67 8.14
C THR A 149 7.00 -17.58 8.94
N CYS A 150 5.78 -17.12 9.16
CA CYS A 150 4.76 -17.93 9.81
C CYS A 150 4.27 -19.02 8.84
N THR A 151 4.12 -20.25 9.33
CA THR A 151 3.74 -21.41 8.51
C THR A 151 2.59 -22.23 9.09
N SER A 152 2.20 -22.00 10.35
CA SER A 152 1.15 -22.80 10.98
C SER A 152 -0.24 -22.28 10.60
N ASP A 153 -1.20 -23.15 10.29
CA ASP A 153 -2.60 -22.77 10.00
C ASP A 153 -3.39 -22.37 11.27
N SER A 154 -2.87 -22.74 12.43
CA SER A 154 -3.44 -22.42 13.73
C SER A 154 -2.36 -22.33 14.80
N LEU A 155 -2.67 -21.66 15.92
CA LEU A 155 -1.74 -21.48 17.03
C LEU A 155 -2.43 -21.66 18.37
N ASN A 156 -1.95 -22.60 19.18
CA ASN A 156 -2.39 -22.71 20.57
C ASN A 156 -1.56 -21.77 21.45
N LEU A 157 -2.25 -20.97 22.27
CA LEU A 157 -1.63 -20.09 23.27
C LEU A 157 -2.32 -20.28 24.61
N THR A 158 -1.62 -19.93 25.69
CA THR A 158 -2.17 -19.90 27.05
C THR A 158 -2.13 -18.47 27.54
N LEU A 159 -3.29 -17.86 27.76
CA LEU A 159 -3.41 -16.50 28.28
C LEU A 159 -3.34 -16.51 29.82
N PRO A 160 -2.39 -15.80 30.43
CA PRO A 160 -2.34 -15.66 31.89
C PRO A 160 -3.60 -14.96 32.42
N ASN A 161 -4.12 -15.42 33.56
CA ASN A 161 -5.21 -14.75 34.29
C ASN A 161 -4.74 -13.52 35.10
N THR A 162 -3.56 -13.01 34.78
CA THR A 162 -3.00 -11.74 35.29
C THR A 162 -3.25 -10.57 34.33
N GLY A 163 -3.75 -10.83 33.12
CA GLY A 163 -3.90 -9.81 32.07
C GLY A 163 -2.59 -9.46 31.35
N THR A 164 -1.53 -10.25 31.55
CA THR A 164 -0.25 -10.11 30.85
C THR A 164 -0.41 -10.39 29.36
N TRP A 165 0.29 -9.61 28.52
CA TRP A 165 0.37 -9.82 27.08
C TRP A 165 1.17 -11.08 26.73
N VAL A 166 0.67 -11.84 25.77
CA VAL A 166 1.35 -12.99 25.17
C VAL A 166 1.66 -12.66 23.72
N ASP A 167 2.92 -12.79 23.34
CA ASP A 167 3.40 -12.40 22.02
C ASP A 167 3.41 -13.58 21.04
N PHE A 168 3.19 -13.28 19.78
CA PHE A 168 3.20 -14.21 18.67
C PHE A 168 3.37 -13.47 17.35
N PHE A 169 3.46 -14.20 16.24
CA PHE A 169 3.50 -13.62 14.90
C PHE A 169 2.36 -14.14 14.03
N ILE A 170 1.93 -13.28 13.11
CA ILE A 170 1.11 -13.65 11.96
C ILE A 170 1.81 -13.21 10.67
N SER A 171 1.57 -13.89 9.56
CA SER A 171 1.91 -13.39 8.22
C SER A 171 0.76 -13.68 7.27
N GLY A 172 0.57 -12.86 6.23
CA GLY A 172 -0.42 -13.19 5.20
C GLY A 172 -0.12 -14.55 4.56
N ASN A 173 -1.14 -15.36 4.37
CA ASN A 173 -1.05 -16.63 3.66
C ASN A 173 -1.01 -16.31 2.15
N PHE A 174 0.16 -16.51 1.54
CA PHE A 174 0.39 -16.20 0.15
C PHE A 174 -0.67 -16.86 -0.75
N THR A 175 -1.11 -16.16 -1.80
CA THR A 175 -2.29 -16.48 -2.65
C THR A 175 -3.67 -16.20 -2.04
N TYR A 176 -3.77 -15.83 -0.77
CA TYR A 176 -5.03 -15.45 -0.11
C TYR A 176 -4.99 -14.01 0.47
N PRO A 177 -4.75 -12.98 -0.38
CA PRO A 177 -4.83 -11.59 0.07
C PRO A 177 -6.28 -11.21 0.38
N SER A 178 -6.44 -10.14 1.16
CA SER A 178 -7.75 -9.51 1.35
C SER A 178 -8.32 -9.00 0.03
N LYS A 179 -9.64 -9.11 -0.14
CA LYS A 179 -10.42 -8.53 -1.24
C LYS A 179 -11.13 -7.24 -0.84
N THR A 180 -11.41 -7.11 0.46
CA THR A 180 -12.03 -5.94 1.09
C THR A 180 -11.37 -5.67 2.43
N ASP A 181 -11.44 -4.44 2.92
CA ASP A 181 -10.95 -4.10 4.25
C ASP A 181 -11.69 -4.94 5.33
N LYS A 182 -10.94 -5.39 6.35
CA LYS A 182 -11.41 -6.22 7.49
C LYS A 182 -11.93 -7.62 7.12
N ASP A 183 -11.53 -8.18 5.99
CA ASP A 183 -11.98 -9.51 5.55
C ASP A 183 -11.01 -10.66 5.85
N ALA A 184 -9.85 -10.37 6.45
CA ALA A 184 -9.01 -11.35 7.11
C ALA A 184 -9.41 -11.41 8.57
N VAL A 185 -9.87 -12.58 9.03
CA VAL A 185 -10.46 -12.72 10.37
C VAL A 185 -9.86 -13.91 11.10
N ILE A 186 -9.30 -13.66 12.29
CA ILE A 186 -8.81 -14.69 13.19
C ILE A 186 -9.92 -15.05 14.17
N ASP A 187 -10.33 -16.31 14.17
CA ASP A 187 -11.13 -16.93 15.23
C ASP A 187 -10.24 -17.19 16.45
N ILE A 188 -10.68 -16.74 17.62
CA ILE A 188 -10.06 -17.07 18.91
C ILE A 188 -11.04 -17.98 19.66
N VAL A 189 -10.72 -19.27 19.72
CA VAL A 189 -11.64 -20.29 20.26
C VAL A 189 -11.03 -21.04 21.44
N ARG A 190 -11.89 -21.66 22.25
CA ARG A 190 -11.47 -22.68 23.23
C ARG A 190 -11.03 -23.95 22.50
N PRO A 191 -9.81 -24.46 22.71
CA PRO A 191 -9.31 -25.64 22.00
C PRO A 191 -10.16 -26.90 22.24
N SER A 192 -10.70 -27.09 23.45
CA SER A 192 -11.37 -28.35 23.83
C SER A 192 -12.73 -28.57 23.17
N ASN A 193 -13.42 -27.50 22.74
CA ASN A 193 -14.79 -27.62 22.21
C ASN A 193 -15.14 -26.58 21.15
N ASN A 194 -14.15 -25.83 20.62
CA ASN A 194 -14.34 -24.77 19.63
C ASN A 194 -15.30 -23.63 20.03
N THR A 195 -15.55 -23.41 21.34
CA THR A 195 -16.33 -22.26 21.79
C THR A 195 -15.64 -20.97 21.37
N LEU A 196 -16.32 -20.11 20.61
CA LEU A 196 -15.80 -18.81 20.19
C LEU A 196 -15.69 -17.86 21.39
N TYR A 197 -14.50 -17.30 21.61
CA TYR A 197 -14.27 -16.23 22.59
C TYR A 197 -14.31 -14.85 21.95
N SER A 198 -13.60 -14.68 20.83
CA SER A 198 -13.54 -13.41 20.12
C SER A 198 -13.09 -13.62 18.67
N ARG A 199 -13.16 -12.55 17.89
CA ARG A 199 -12.62 -12.44 16.53
C ARG A 199 -11.88 -11.12 16.37
N GLU A 200 -10.72 -11.15 15.77
CA GLU A 200 -10.03 -9.95 15.30
C GLU A 200 -10.01 -9.92 13.78
N ALA A 201 -10.36 -8.77 13.21
CA ALA A 201 -10.51 -8.57 11.77
C ALA A 201 -9.55 -7.47 11.32
N PHE A 202 -8.88 -7.70 10.19
CA PHE A 202 -7.80 -6.87 9.65
C PHE A 202 -7.71 -7.07 8.13
N MET A 203 -6.72 -6.47 7.47
CA MET A 203 -6.51 -6.59 6.03
C MET A 203 -5.12 -7.15 5.73
N VAL A 204 -5.06 -8.17 4.86
CA VAL A 204 -3.83 -8.61 4.20
C VAL A 204 -3.70 -7.83 2.90
N ARG A 205 -2.98 -6.70 2.96
CA ARG A 205 -2.90 -5.69 1.89
C ARG A 205 -1.71 -5.95 0.98
N VAL A 206 -1.98 -6.00 -0.33
CA VAL A 206 -0.98 -6.36 -1.36
C VAL A 206 -1.24 -5.55 -2.62
N ARG A 207 -0.17 -5.19 -3.34
CA ARG A 207 -0.26 -4.63 -4.68
C ARG A 207 -0.68 -5.73 -5.66
N LYS A 208 -1.66 -5.46 -6.51
CA LYS A 208 -2.29 -6.47 -7.39
C LYS A 208 -2.17 -6.09 -8.86
N ASN A 209 -2.23 -7.10 -9.72
CA ASN A 209 -2.38 -6.85 -11.16
C ASN A 209 -3.67 -6.05 -11.38
N ALA A 210 -3.54 -4.89 -12.00
CA ALA A 210 -4.62 -3.95 -12.30
C ALA A 210 -5.76 -4.57 -13.14
N ASN A 211 -5.47 -5.64 -13.91
CA ASN A 211 -6.50 -6.40 -14.62
C ASN A 211 -7.48 -7.16 -13.71
N ASN A 212 -7.05 -7.50 -12.50
CA ASN A 212 -7.72 -8.43 -11.60
C ASN A 212 -8.36 -7.74 -10.38
N LEU A 213 -8.33 -6.40 -10.34
CA LEU A 213 -8.98 -5.65 -9.27
C LEU A 213 -10.48 -5.92 -9.27
N SER A 214 -11.06 -6.05 -8.08
CA SER A 214 -12.50 -5.90 -7.92
C SER A 214 -12.91 -4.45 -8.17
N ILE A 215 -14.20 -4.25 -8.47
CA ILE A 215 -14.80 -2.91 -8.62
C ILE A 215 -14.55 -2.07 -7.36
N ASP A 216 -14.74 -2.64 -6.17
CA ASP A 216 -14.55 -1.95 -4.89
C ASP A 216 -13.08 -1.50 -4.66
N GLU A 217 -12.09 -2.25 -5.17
CA GLU A 217 -10.67 -1.89 -5.08
C GLU A 217 -10.29 -0.81 -6.09
N ARG A 218 -10.76 -0.97 -7.33
CA ARG A 218 -10.58 0.02 -8.41
C ARG A 218 -11.14 1.38 -7.99
N ASP A 219 -12.38 1.40 -7.51
CA ASP A 219 -13.09 2.64 -7.19
C ASP A 219 -12.44 3.35 -5.99
N ARG A 220 -11.97 2.62 -4.97
CA ARG A 220 -11.18 3.21 -3.87
C ARG A 220 -9.89 3.85 -4.37
N PHE A 221 -9.16 3.16 -5.24
CA PHE A 221 -7.94 3.71 -5.82
C PHE A 221 -8.21 4.98 -6.65
N ILE A 222 -9.22 4.96 -7.54
CA ILE A 222 -9.60 6.15 -8.34
C ILE A 222 -10.02 7.31 -7.43
N ASN A 223 -10.86 7.02 -6.42
CA ASN A 223 -11.34 8.06 -5.50
C ASN A 223 -10.20 8.69 -4.70
N SER A 224 -9.27 7.90 -4.15
CA SER A 224 -8.10 8.45 -3.45
C SER A 224 -7.20 9.25 -4.39
N LEU A 225 -7.00 8.78 -5.63
CA LEU A 225 -6.20 9.46 -6.64
C LEU A 225 -6.78 10.84 -7.02
N VAL A 226 -8.08 10.90 -7.32
CA VAL A 226 -8.77 12.15 -7.67
C VAL A 226 -8.85 13.08 -6.46
N THR A 227 -9.04 12.54 -5.26
CA THR A 227 -9.01 13.31 -4.02
C THR A 227 -7.63 13.95 -3.84
N LEU A 228 -6.55 13.19 -3.99
CA LEU A 228 -5.18 13.71 -3.91
C LEU A 228 -4.92 14.82 -4.94
N ASN A 229 -5.37 14.63 -6.20
CA ASN A 229 -5.20 15.65 -7.23
C ASN A 229 -5.99 16.95 -6.94
N ASN A 230 -7.17 16.83 -6.36
CA ASN A 230 -8.02 17.98 -6.01
C ASN A 230 -7.61 18.67 -4.70
N THR A 231 -6.66 18.12 -3.95
CA THR A 231 -6.19 18.65 -2.66
C THR A 231 -4.98 19.56 -2.87
N ASN A 232 -5.17 20.89 -2.80
CA ASN A 232 -4.14 21.95 -2.73
C ASN A 232 -2.71 21.61 -3.23
N ASN A 233 -2.57 21.11 -4.47
CA ASN A 233 -1.29 20.77 -5.14
C ASN A 233 -0.57 19.49 -4.67
N ASP A 234 -1.21 18.59 -3.94
CA ASP A 234 -0.53 17.37 -3.44
C ASP A 234 -0.08 16.44 -4.56
N TYR A 235 -0.89 16.27 -5.62
CA TYR A 235 -0.45 15.54 -6.80
C TYR A 235 0.61 16.31 -7.61
N LEU A 236 0.50 17.64 -7.68
CA LEU A 236 1.48 18.48 -8.37
C LEU A 236 2.86 18.40 -7.72
N ASN A 237 2.95 18.13 -6.41
CA ASN A 237 4.23 17.82 -5.78
C ASN A 237 4.92 16.70 -6.54
N PHE A 238 4.26 15.57 -6.78
CA PHE A 238 4.84 14.45 -7.54
C PHE A 238 5.24 14.83 -8.97
N VAL A 239 4.47 15.69 -9.63
CA VAL A 239 4.86 16.26 -10.93
C VAL A 239 6.19 17.00 -10.84
N GLU A 240 6.38 17.81 -9.80
CA GLU A 240 7.64 18.52 -9.58
C GLU A 240 8.78 17.58 -9.16
N ILE A 241 8.48 16.50 -8.42
CA ILE A 241 9.45 15.46 -8.05
C ILE A 241 10.02 14.76 -9.30
N HIS A 242 9.22 14.51 -10.33
CA HIS A 242 9.67 13.82 -11.55
C HIS A 242 9.96 14.78 -12.72
N SER A 243 9.98 16.09 -12.44
CA SER A 243 10.25 17.14 -13.43
C SER A 243 11.66 17.06 -14.02
N LYS A 244 12.02 18.05 -14.83
CA LYS A 244 13.38 18.19 -15.40
C LYS A 244 14.47 18.10 -14.32
N SER A 245 14.25 18.67 -13.14
CA SER A 245 15.22 18.64 -12.04
C SER A 245 15.25 17.29 -11.30
N GLY A 246 14.16 16.53 -11.31
CA GLY A 246 14.12 15.17 -10.76
C GLY A 246 14.66 14.10 -11.69
N THR A 247 14.65 14.35 -13.00
CA THR A 247 15.08 13.37 -14.01
C THR A 247 16.47 12.77 -13.72
N PRO A 248 17.52 13.54 -13.37
CA PRO A 248 18.82 12.96 -13.06
C PRO A 248 18.80 12.04 -11.85
N GLU A 249 17.96 12.32 -10.85
CA GLU A 249 17.91 11.58 -9.57
C GLU A 249 17.37 10.16 -9.77
N GLY A 250 16.37 10.03 -10.65
CA GLY A 250 15.66 8.78 -10.90
C GLY A 250 16.07 8.02 -12.16
N HIS A 251 16.92 8.56 -13.06
CA HIS A 251 17.17 7.93 -14.37
C HIS A 251 18.65 7.86 -14.77
N ASN A 252 18.95 7.00 -15.75
CA ASN A 252 20.27 6.82 -16.37
C ASN A 252 21.38 6.39 -15.38
N GLY A 253 21.01 5.78 -14.26
CA GLY A 253 21.91 5.45 -13.17
C GLY A 253 21.42 4.27 -12.32
N PRO A 254 22.27 3.70 -11.46
CA PRO A 254 21.89 2.57 -10.61
C PRO A 254 20.77 2.92 -9.62
N GLY A 255 20.60 4.20 -9.28
CA GLY A 255 19.52 4.66 -8.41
C GLY A 255 18.11 4.62 -9.03
N PHE A 256 17.96 4.27 -10.32
CA PHE A 256 16.64 4.21 -10.97
C PHE A 256 15.62 3.37 -10.18
N LEU A 257 16.00 2.16 -9.79
CA LEU A 257 15.14 1.24 -9.05
C LEU A 257 14.82 1.72 -7.62
N PRO A 258 15.81 2.01 -6.74
CA PRO A 258 15.52 2.47 -5.39
C PRO A 258 14.78 3.82 -5.35
N TRP A 259 15.10 4.76 -6.25
CA TRP A 259 14.44 6.07 -6.29
C TRP A 259 12.97 5.95 -6.69
N HIS A 260 12.65 5.17 -7.73
CA HIS A 260 11.26 4.96 -8.12
C HIS A 260 10.47 4.13 -7.09
N ARG A 261 11.11 3.17 -6.40
CA ARG A 261 10.50 2.48 -5.24
C ARG A 261 10.11 3.47 -4.15
N ALA A 262 11.00 4.40 -3.81
CA ALA A 262 10.71 5.46 -2.85
C ALA A 262 9.57 6.36 -3.34
N LEU A 263 9.58 6.78 -4.62
CA LEU A 263 8.53 7.60 -5.22
C LEU A 263 7.15 6.96 -5.13
N ILE A 264 7.00 5.71 -5.60
CA ILE A 264 5.70 5.03 -5.57
C ILE A 264 5.26 4.72 -4.14
N LEU A 265 6.20 4.51 -3.22
CA LEU A 265 5.89 4.27 -1.81
C LEU A 265 5.42 5.55 -1.10
N ASN A 266 6.04 6.70 -1.39
CA ASN A 266 5.53 8.00 -0.94
C ASN A 266 4.12 8.23 -1.48
N PHE A 267 3.91 8.00 -2.78
CA PHE A 267 2.60 8.18 -3.40
C PHE A 267 1.53 7.27 -2.79
N GLU A 268 1.85 5.99 -2.60
CA GLU A 268 0.96 5.01 -1.96
C GLU A 268 0.57 5.44 -0.54
N ARG A 269 1.50 6.03 0.23
CA ARG A 269 1.24 6.52 1.59
C ARG A 269 0.32 7.74 1.61
N GLU A 270 0.46 8.65 0.66
CA GLU A 270 -0.50 9.76 0.52
C GLU A 270 -1.90 9.28 0.16
N LEU A 271 -2.02 8.27 -0.72
CA LEU A 271 -3.31 7.64 -0.98
C LEU A 271 -3.89 6.93 0.25
N GLN A 272 -3.04 6.32 1.07
CA GLN A 272 -3.43 5.65 2.31
C GLN A 272 -3.83 6.62 3.43
N ASN A 273 -3.33 7.86 3.42
CA ASN A 273 -3.81 8.93 4.28
C ASN A 273 -5.26 9.32 3.94
N ILE A 274 -5.71 9.10 2.70
CA ILE A 274 -7.09 9.32 2.25
C ILE A 274 -7.96 8.07 2.53
N ASP A 275 -7.51 6.89 2.09
CA ASP A 275 -8.15 5.60 2.42
C ASP A 275 -7.09 4.55 2.76
N PRO A 276 -6.98 4.10 4.03
CA PRO A 276 -5.94 3.18 4.47
C PRO A 276 -6.08 1.77 3.87
N GLY A 277 -7.22 1.43 3.26
CA GLY A 277 -7.41 0.18 2.52
C GLY A 277 -6.79 0.18 1.12
N VAL A 278 -6.27 1.30 0.63
CA VAL A 278 -5.70 1.41 -0.73
C VAL A 278 -4.27 0.86 -0.78
N SER A 279 -3.98 0.15 -1.87
CA SER A 279 -2.64 -0.23 -2.32
C SER A 279 -2.51 0.08 -3.80
N LEU A 280 -1.30 0.40 -4.26
CA LEU A 280 -1.05 0.63 -5.67
C LEU A 280 -1.27 -0.65 -6.49
N PRO A 281 -2.10 -0.61 -7.54
CA PRO A 281 -2.11 -1.68 -8.51
C PRO A 281 -0.91 -1.55 -9.45
N TYR A 282 -0.57 -2.64 -10.13
CA TYR A 282 0.48 -2.64 -11.16
C TYR A 282 -0.09 -3.03 -12.52
N TRP A 283 0.43 -2.41 -13.59
CA TRP A 283 0.08 -2.78 -14.96
C TRP A 283 1.17 -3.68 -15.55
N ARG A 284 0.81 -4.94 -15.84
CA ARG A 284 1.66 -5.86 -16.60
C ARG A 284 1.71 -5.45 -18.06
N PHE A 285 2.67 -4.58 -18.37
CA PHE A 285 2.89 -4.05 -19.72
C PHE A 285 3.34 -5.11 -20.73
N ASP A 286 3.66 -6.33 -20.30
CA ASP A 286 4.00 -7.47 -21.15
C ASP A 286 2.79 -8.36 -21.51
N GLU A 287 1.59 -8.03 -21.01
CA GLU A 287 0.35 -8.78 -21.23
C GLU A 287 -0.78 -7.84 -21.67
N ALA A 288 -1.85 -8.42 -22.23
CA ALA A 288 -3.06 -7.66 -22.56
C ALA A 288 -3.66 -7.03 -21.29
N ALA A 289 -4.10 -5.78 -21.40
CA ALA A 289 -4.54 -4.98 -20.25
C ALA A 289 -5.95 -4.38 -20.41
N PRO A 290 -6.97 -5.21 -20.72
CA PRO A 290 -8.29 -4.72 -21.11
C PRO A 290 -9.02 -3.98 -20.00
N SER A 291 -8.82 -4.38 -18.73
CA SER A 291 -9.43 -3.67 -17.60
C SER A 291 -8.71 -2.37 -17.29
N VAL A 292 -7.38 -2.32 -17.47
CA VAL A 292 -6.56 -1.12 -17.20
C VAL A 292 -6.89 0.00 -18.18
N PHE A 293 -6.84 -0.30 -19.48
CA PHE A 293 -7.13 0.67 -20.55
C PHE A 293 -8.63 0.73 -20.87
N SER A 294 -9.50 0.58 -19.87
CA SER A 294 -10.95 0.70 -20.05
C SER A 294 -11.44 2.10 -19.72
N VAL A 295 -12.59 2.48 -20.31
CA VAL A 295 -13.29 3.74 -20.01
C VAL A 295 -13.71 3.87 -18.54
N ASP A 296 -13.83 2.74 -17.82
CA ASP A 296 -14.20 2.70 -16.41
C ASP A 296 -12.99 2.65 -15.46
N PHE A 297 -11.75 2.66 -15.98
CA PHE A 297 -10.53 2.71 -15.16
C PHE A 297 -9.55 3.80 -15.61
N MET A 298 -8.40 3.46 -16.20
CA MET A 298 -7.37 4.45 -16.53
C MET A 298 -7.64 5.18 -17.86
N GLY A 299 -8.70 4.81 -18.58
CA GLY A 299 -9.10 5.39 -19.85
C GLY A 299 -8.64 4.55 -21.03
N SER A 300 -9.49 4.45 -22.06
CA SER A 300 -9.18 3.70 -23.27
C SER A 300 -8.50 4.56 -24.32
N LYS A 301 -7.98 3.90 -25.36
CA LYS A 301 -7.51 4.58 -26.56
C LYS A 301 -8.64 5.46 -27.12
N PRO A 302 -8.34 6.70 -27.55
CA PRO A 302 -9.35 7.60 -28.10
C PRO A 302 -9.94 7.03 -29.40
N LEU A 303 -11.26 6.81 -29.45
CA LEU A 303 -11.96 6.30 -30.64
C LEU A 303 -12.42 7.43 -31.57
N THR A 304 -12.82 8.56 -30.99
CA THR A 304 -13.48 9.66 -31.73
C THR A 304 -12.72 10.97 -31.66
N SER A 305 -11.87 11.16 -30.64
CA SER A 305 -11.07 12.37 -30.48
C SER A 305 -9.86 12.36 -31.40
N THR A 306 -9.73 13.39 -32.25
CA THR A 306 -8.47 13.68 -32.95
C THR A 306 -7.39 14.17 -31.99
N ASP A 307 -7.80 14.77 -30.88
CA ASP A 307 -6.95 15.26 -29.80
C ASP A 307 -6.53 14.09 -28.92
N ALA A 308 -5.26 14.04 -28.53
CA ALA A 308 -4.63 12.87 -27.93
C ALA A 308 -5.02 12.66 -26.44
N PHE A 309 -6.31 12.51 -26.15
CA PHE A 309 -6.87 12.32 -24.80
C PHE A 309 -7.58 10.99 -24.67
N ALA A 310 -7.28 10.24 -23.60
CA ALA A 310 -7.92 8.96 -23.34
C ALA A 310 -9.44 9.11 -23.12
N ASP A 311 -10.21 8.12 -23.61
CA ASP A 311 -11.67 8.11 -23.48
C ASP A 311 -12.08 7.55 -22.11
N PHE A 312 -13.10 8.16 -21.51
CA PHE A 312 -13.64 7.79 -20.19
C PHE A 312 -15.16 7.72 -20.21
N ASN A 313 -15.72 6.87 -19.35
CA ASN A 313 -17.13 6.93 -19.01
C ASN A 313 -17.40 8.24 -18.23
N VAL A 314 -18.56 8.86 -18.44
CA VAL A 314 -18.93 10.11 -17.75
C VAL A 314 -18.99 9.95 -16.22
N SER A 315 -19.19 8.74 -15.72
CA SER A 315 -19.17 8.42 -14.30
C SER A 315 -17.76 8.20 -13.73
N ASN A 316 -16.74 8.07 -14.58
CA ASN A 316 -15.36 7.90 -14.14
C ASN A 316 -14.78 9.26 -13.72
N PRO A 317 -14.38 9.46 -12.45
CA PRO A 317 -13.83 10.73 -11.98
C PRO A 317 -12.58 11.21 -12.74
N LEU A 318 -11.81 10.29 -13.36
CA LEU A 318 -10.65 10.65 -14.18
C LEU A 318 -11.01 11.33 -15.50
N ALA A 319 -12.28 11.32 -15.92
CA ALA A 319 -12.75 12.13 -17.04
C ALA A 319 -12.53 13.64 -16.80
N LEU A 320 -12.51 14.06 -15.52
CA LEU A 320 -12.24 15.43 -15.09
C LEU A 320 -10.83 15.60 -14.50
N TRP A 321 -9.92 14.66 -14.80
CA TRP A 321 -8.53 14.77 -14.39
C TRP A 321 -7.96 16.11 -14.83
N ASN A 322 -7.43 16.88 -13.90
CA ASN A 322 -6.99 18.24 -14.18
C ASN A 322 -5.51 18.36 -13.89
N MET A 323 -4.75 18.75 -14.91
CA MET A 323 -3.35 19.14 -14.81
C MET A 323 -3.23 20.58 -15.30
N ALA A 324 -2.19 21.31 -14.88
CA ALA A 324 -2.03 22.73 -15.23
C ALA A 324 -2.19 22.98 -16.74
N GLY A 325 -3.32 23.56 -17.14
CA GLY A 325 -3.64 23.94 -18.52
C GLY A 325 -4.49 22.94 -19.34
N ALA A 326 -4.90 21.78 -18.82
CA ALA A 326 -5.79 20.87 -19.54
C ALA A 326 -6.64 19.96 -18.62
N THR A 327 -7.90 19.76 -19.01
CA THR A 327 -8.78 18.71 -18.47
C THR A 327 -8.69 17.45 -19.32
N GLY A 328 -8.71 16.29 -18.67
CA GLY A 328 -8.53 14.97 -19.26
C GLY A 328 -7.09 14.46 -19.14
N ILE A 329 -6.85 13.24 -19.62
CA ILE A 329 -5.53 12.60 -19.60
C ILE A 329 -4.99 12.54 -21.03
N ARG A 330 -3.88 13.23 -21.29
CA ARG A 330 -3.29 13.32 -22.64
C ARG A 330 -2.47 12.07 -22.98
N ARG A 331 -3.14 11.03 -23.47
CA ARG A 331 -2.57 9.72 -23.79
C ARG A 331 -3.24 9.05 -24.99
N THR A 332 -2.45 8.50 -25.90
CA THR A 332 -2.91 7.64 -27.01
C THR A 332 -2.05 6.37 -27.10
N SER A 333 -2.57 5.22 -26.68
CA SER A 333 -1.84 3.94 -26.80
C SER A 333 -1.67 3.51 -28.27
N ILE A 334 -0.57 2.80 -28.54
CA ILE A 334 -0.36 2.14 -29.85
C ILE A 334 -1.37 1.01 -30.02
N PHE A 335 -1.62 0.28 -28.94
CA PHE A 335 -2.38 -0.96 -28.90
C PHE A 335 -3.86 -0.74 -28.54
N GLU A 336 -4.71 -1.66 -28.99
CA GLU A 336 -6.10 -1.80 -28.56
C GLU A 336 -6.17 -2.59 -27.25
N ASN A 337 -7.23 -2.38 -26.46
CA ASN A 337 -7.36 -2.90 -25.09
C ASN A 337 -7.10 -4.40 -24.93
N GLY A 338 -7.47 -5.22 -25.92
CA GLY A 338 -7.31 -6.67 -25.90
C GLY A 338 -5.99 -7.19 -26.48
N ASP A 339 -5.17 -6.32 -27.07
CA ASP A 339 -3.95 -6.73 -27.74
C ASP A 339 -2.89 -7.16 -26.73
N ASN A 340 -2.11 -8.19 -27.09
CA ASN A 340 -0.94 -8.58 -26.31
C ASN A 340 0.27 -7.72 -26.74
N PRO A 341 0.82 -6.86 -25.85
CA PRO A 341 1.89 -5.92 -26.19
C PRO A 341 3.15 -6.59 -26.78
N THR A 342 3.47 -7.82 -26.38
CA THR A 342 4.64 -8.56 -26.87
C THR A 342 4.54 -9.01 -28.33
N THR A 343 3.34 -8.98 -28.91
CA THR A 343 3.10 -9.38 -30.32
C THR A 343 3.18 -8.22 -31.29
N ILE A 344 3.01 -7.00 -30.79
CA ILE A 344 2.89 -5.76 -31.59
C ILE A 344 4.03 -4.78 -31.30
N SER A 345 4.98 -5.16 -30.45
CA SER A 345 6.12 -4.34 -30.07
C SER A 345 7.32 -5.20 -29.66
N THR A 346 8.46 -4.56 -29.45
CA THR A 346 9.69 -5.18 -28.94
C THR A 346 9.75 -5.22 -27.42
N ILE A 347 8.62 -4.99 -26.72
CA ILE A 347 8.59 -5.05 -25.26
C ILE A 347 9.00 -6.42 -24.77
N ARG A 348 9.89 -6.43 -23.79
CA ARG A 348 10.38 -7.66 -23.20
C ARG A 348 9.31 -8.29 -22.32
N SER A 349 9.11 -9.59 -22.47
CA SER A 349 8.28 -10.37 -21.55
C SER A 349 8.84 -10.35 -20.13
N GLU A 350 8.02 -10.67 -19.13
CA GLU A 350 8.50 -10.86 -17.76
C GLU A 350 9.62 -11.88 -17.66
N VAL A 351 9.46 -13.07 -18.28
CA VAL A 351 10.46 -14.15 -18.24
C VAL A 351 11.81 -13.65 -18.77
N SER A 352 11.81 -12.98 -19.92
CA SER A 352 13.03 -12.43 -20.49
C SER A 352 13.60 -11.29 -19.64
N THR A 353 12.76 -10.51 -18.95
CA THR A 353 13.22 -9.42 -18.06
C THR A 353 13.91 -9.97 -16.82
N LEU A 354 13.34 -11.00 -16.20
CA LEU A 354 13.93 -11.68 -15.05
C LEU A 354 15.24 -12.40 -15.42
N SER A 355 15.45 -12.73 -16.70
CA SER A 355 16.68 -13.33 -17.21
C SER A 355 17.75 -12.34 -17.69
N LEU A 356 17.60 -11.03 -17.41
CA LEU A 356 18.61 -10.02 -17.78
C LEU A 356 19.99 -10.30 -17.17
N GLY A 357 20.03 -10.96 -16.02
CA GLY A 357 21.25 -11.37 -15.33
C GLY A 357 20.99 -11.61 -13.84
N SER A 358 21.91 -12.27 -13.16
CA SER A 358 21.84 -12.56 -11.72
C SER A 358 22.58 -11.54 -10.85
N ASN A 359 22.95 -10.37 -11.41
CA ASN A 359 23.49 -9.24 -10.67
C ASN A 359 22.83 -7.92 -11.10
N PHE A 360 22.87 -6.93 -10.22
CA PHE A 360 22.18 -5.66 -10.39
C PHE A 360 22.67 -4.87 -11.63
N THR A 361 23.96 -4.93 -11.94
CA THR A 361 24.56 -4.22 -13.09
C THR A 361 23.89 -4.59 -14.41
N LEU A 362 23.54 -5.86 -14.58
CA LEU A 362 22.81 -6.34 -15.75
C LEU A 362 21.30 -6.08 -15.63
N PHE A 363 20.73 -6.39 -14.46
CA PHE A 363 19.28 -6.29 -14.24
C PHE A 363 18.75 -4.86 -14.42
N LYS A 364 19.50 -3.83 -14.00
CA LYS A 364 19.10 -2.42 -14.16
C LYS A 364 18.85 -2.00 -15.63
N GLY A 365 19.32 -2.79 -16.61
CA GLY A 365 18.99 -2.60 -18.03
C GLY A 365 17.48 -2.68 -18.34
N LEU A 366 16.66 -3.14 -17.39
CA LEU A 366 15.20 -3.08 -17.47
C LEU A 366 14.65 -1.65 -17.64
N GLU A 367 15.40 -0.62 -17.19
CA GLU A 367 15.04 0.81 -17.37
C GLU A 367 14.80 1.14 -18.85
N GLY A 368 15.60 0.60 -19.77
CA GLY A 368 15.40 0.79 -21.21
C GLY A 368 14.23 -0.02 -21.73
N ASN A 369 14.30 -1.34 -21.61
CA ASN A 369 13.26 -2.28 -22.01
C ASN A 369 13.15 -3.33 -20.89
N PRO A 370 11.97 -3.53 -20.27
CA PRO A 370 10.64 -3.10 -20.72
C PRO A 370 10.11 -1.75 -20.24
N HIS A 371 10.76 -1.07 -19.28
CA HIS A 371 10.23 0.19 -18.74
C HIS A 371 10.10 1.30 -19.80
N GLY A 372 11.20 1.69 -20.47
CA GLY A 372 11.14 2.75 -21.48
C GLY A 372 10.22 2.40 -22.66
N THR A 373 10.21 1.14 -23.07
CA THR A 373 9.28 0.66 -24.12
C THR A 373 7.82 0.82 -23.70
N SER A 374 7.45 0.50 -22.45
CA SER A 374 6.06 0.56 -22.00
C SER A 374 5.50 1.98 -21.95
N HIS A 375 6.33 2.98 -21.64
CA HIS A 375 5.98 4.40 -21.78
C HIS A 375 5.55 4.74 -23.21
N THR A 376 6.37 4.36 -24.19
CA THR A 376 6.08 4.64 -25.62
C THR A 376 4.92 3.83 -26.18
N LEU A 377 4.64 2.65 -25.62
CA LEU A 377 3.48 1.84 -26.01
C LEU A 377 2.16 2.44 -25.52
N ALA A 378 2.15 2.98 -24.31
CA ALA A 378 1.00 3.65 -23.74
C ALA A 378 0.78 5.05 -24.35
N ALA A 379 1.80 5.67 -24.95
CA ALA A 379 1.77 7.03 -25.50
C ALA A 379 2.52 7.16 -26.83
N SER A 380 1.75 7.12 -27.92
CA SER A 380 2.24 7.07 -29.30
C SER A 380 2.33 8.44 -29.98
N LYS A 381 1.51 9.41 -29.56
CA LYS A 381 1.42 10.72 -30.23
C LYS A 381 2.39 11.73 -29.63
N THR A 382 2.71 12.76 -30.42
CA THR A 382 3.54 13.87 -29.93
C THR A 382 2.78 14.68 -28.88
N GLY A 383 3.45 14.96 -27.77
CA GLY A 383 2.93 15.67 -26.61
C GLY A 383 2.18 14.78 -25.60
N ASP A 384 2.00 13.48 -25.87
CA ASP A 384 1.38 12.58 -24.90
C ASP A 384 2.25 12.56 -23.64
N TRP A 385 1.62 12.65 -22.47
CA TRP A 385 2.33 12.91 -21.23
C TRP A 385 3.35 11.80 -20.91
N LEU A 386 2.95 10.52 -21.02
CA LEU A 386 3.82 9.36 -20.76
C LEU A 386 5.04 9.25 -21.68
N ARG A 387 5.07 9.96 -22.81
CA ARG A 387 6.16 9.82 -23.80
C ARG A 387 7.43 10.58 -23.40
N SER A 388 7.34 11.57 -22.50
CA SER A 388 8.49 12.35 -22.03
C SER A 388 8.74 12.11 -20.55
N LEU A 389 10.02 12.00 -20.17
CA LEU A 389 10.43 11.85 -18.77
C LEU A 389 9.84 12.96 -17.90
N GLN A 390 9.83 14.22 -18.35
CA GLN A 390 9.39 15.34 -17.49
C GLN A 390 7.86 15.43 -17.30
N THR A 391 7.08 14.78 -18.17
CA THR A 391 5.61 14.90 -18.15
C THR A 391 4.92 13.57 -17.84
N ALA A 392 5.65 12.44 -17.83
CA ALA A 392 5.04 11.13 -17.73
C ALA A 392 4.17 10.97 -16.48
N ILE A 393 4.63 11.50 -15.36
CA ILE A 393 3.91 11.44 -14.08
C ILE A 393 2.60 12.24 -14.06
N GLN A 394 2.33 13.10 -15.05
CA GLN A 394 1.04 13.80 -15.16
C GLN A 394 -0.09 12.84 -15.53
N ASP A 395 0.23 11.69 -16.12
CA ASP A 395 -0.70 10.61 -16.36
C ASP A 395 -0.64 9.62 -15.17
N PRO A 396 -1.76 9.39 -14.46
CA PRO A 396 -1.76 8.54 -13.28
C PRO A 396 -1.42 7.07 -13.56
N ILE A 397 -1.46 6.59 -14.81
CA ILE A 397 -1.00 5.22 -15.13
C ILE A 397 0.51 5.06 -14.95
N PHE A 398 1.26 6.16 -14.85
CA PHE A 398 2.66 6.18 -14.43
C PHE A 398 2.89 5.32 -13.18
N PHE A 399 2.06 5.48 -12.16
CA PHE A 399 2.22 4.75 -10.90
C PHE A 399 1.95 3.24 -11.05
N LEU A 400 1.04 2.85 -11.95
CA LEU A 400 0.79 1.43 -12.28
C LEU A 400 1.97 0.82 -13.04
N LEU A 401 2.53 1.57 -13.98
CA LEU A 401 3.72 1.17 -14.76
C LEU A 401 4.92 0.97 -13.84
N HIS A 402 5.23 1.96 -12.98
CA HIS A 402 6.35 1.90 -12.06
C HIS A 402 6.13 0.90 -10.91
N SER A 403 4.89 0.62 -10.53
CA SER A 403 4.58 -0.50 -9.63
C SER A 403 4.90 -1.85 -10.26
N ASN A 404 4.76 -2.02 -11.60
CA ASN A 404 5.18 -3.25 -12.27
C ASN A 404 6.71 -3.33 -12.42
N VAL A 405 7.39 -2.20 -12.62
CA VAL A 405 8.85 -2.13 -12.58
C VAL A 405 9.37 -2.57 -11.22
N ASP A 406 8.81 -2.02 -10.15
CA ASP A 406 9.19 -2.38 -8.79
C ASP A 406 8.85 -3.84 -8.46
N ARG A 407 7.71 -4.35 -8.93
CA ARG A 407 7.34 -5.77 -8.85
C ARG A 407 8.37 -6.68 -9.51
N LEU A 408 8.82 -6.35 -10.73
CA LEU A 408 9.82 -7.13 -11.44
C LEU A 408 11.15 -7.15 -10.67
N TRP A 409 11.54 -6.03 -10.07
CA TRP A 409 12.71 -5.97 -9.20
C TRP A 409 12.53 -6.82 -7.94
N ALA A 410 11.41 -6.66 -7.24
CA ALA A 410 11.02 -7.47 -6.08
C ALA A 410 11.04 -8.98 -6.37
N LYS A 411 10.59 -9.40 -7.55
CA LYS A 411 10.57 -10.79 -8.01
C LYS A 411 11.96 -11.28 -8.38
N TRP A 412 12.77 -10.46 -9.04
CA TRP A 412 14.17 -10.77 -9.34
C TRP A 412 15.02 -10.94 -8.08
N GLN A 413 14.84 -10.07 -7.08
CA GLN A 413 15.49 -10.20 -5.77
C GLN A 413 15.11 -11.52 -5.10
N TRP A 414 13.84 -11.90 -5.19
CA TRP A 414 13.34 -13.17 -4.64
C TRP A 414 13.94 -14.40 -5.34
N ILE A 415 13.92 -14.44 -6.67
CA ILE A 415 14.47 -15.56 -7.45
C ILE A 415 15.97 -15.77 -7.19
N ASN A 416 16.72 -14.67 -7.01
CA ASN A 416 18.18 -14.72 -6.89
C ASN A 416 18.69 -14.61 -5.43
N ASN A 417 17.80 -14.48 -4.45
CA ASN A 417 18.15 -14.24 -3.05
C ASN A 417 19.07 -13.01 -2.84
N LEU A 418 18.72 -11.88 -3.48
CA LEU A 418 19.52 -10.65 -3.51
C LEU A 418 18.89 -9.53 -2.67
N TYR A 419 19.00 -9.68 -1.35
CA TYR A 419 18.47 -8.73 -0.38
C TYR A 419 19.55 -7.97 0.39
N ASP A 420 20.79 -8.48 0.47
CA ASP A 420 21.88 -7.81 1.18
C ASP A 420 22.28 -6.51 0.46
N PRO A 421 22.03 -5.32 1.02
CA PRO A 421 22.38 -4.04 0.39
C PRO A 421 23.89 -3.86 0.20
N LEU A 422 24.72 -4.49 1.04
CA LEU A 422 26.18 -4.40 0.98
C LEU A 422 26.80 -5.29 -0.11
N SER A 423 25.99 -6.17 -0.71
CA SER A 423 26.41 -7.00 -1.83
C SER A 423 26.31 -6.23 -3.16
N ILE A 424 27.41 -6.20 -3.90
CA ILE A 424 27.47 -5.63 -5.25
C ILE A 424 26.49 -6.30 -6.22
N ASN A 425 26.12 -7.56 -5.95
CA ASN A 425 25.16 -8.30 -6.74
C ASN A 425 23.73 -7.79 -6.51
N SER A 426 23.39 -7.34 -5.29
CA SER A 426 22.09 -6.74 -4.98
C SER A 426 22.00 -5.29 -5.41
N TYR A 427 23.12 -4.54 -5.31
CA TYR A 427 23.19 -3.14 -5.73
C TYR A 427 24.62 -2.75 -6.14
N SER A 428 24.80 -2.25 -7.37
CA SER A 428 26.15 -2.07 -7.93
C SER A 428 26.89 -0.80 -7.47
N ALA A 429 26.20 0.21 -6.95
CA ALA A 429 26.81 1.48 -6.53
C ALA A 429 26.95 1.54 -5.00
N GLN A 430 28.08 1.06 -4.50
CA GLN A 430 28.35 0.91 -3.06
C GLN A 430 28.96 2.17 -2.44
N GLY A 431 28.78 2.36 -1.14
CA GLY A 431 29.37 3.47 -0.39
C GLY A 431 28.65 4.81 -0.62
N GLU A 432 29.41 5.90 -0.53
CA GLU A 432 28.95 7.28 -0.74
C GLU A 432 29.49 7.82 -2.07
N TYR A 433 28.80 8.82 -2.60
CA TYR A 433 29.23 9.54 -3.79
C TYR A 433 30.67 10.11 -3.66
N PRO A 434 31.62 9.78 -4.57
CA PRO A 434 33.04 10.08 -4.39
C PRO A 434 33.45 11.53 -4.75
N GLY A 435 32.50 12.44 -4.98
CA GLY A 435 32.80 13.83 -5.35
C GLY A 435 33.16 14.07 -6.82
N SER A 436 33.22 13.01 -7.64
CA SER A 436 33.50 13.08 -9.08
C SER A 436 32.94 11.85 -9.83
N GLY A 437 32.86 11.90 -11.16
CA GLY A 437 32.42 10.76 -11.99
C GLY A 437 31.14 11.00 -12.79
N SER A 438 30.72 9.97 -13.54
CA SER A 438 29.57 10.01 -14.45
C SER A 438 28.22 9.72 -13.78
N ILE A 439 28.24 9.09 -12.61
CA ILE A 439 27.07 8.84 -11.76
C ILE A 439 27.10 9.89 -10.67
N HIS A 440 26.01 10.61 -10.44
CA HIS A 440 25.94 11.68 -9.44
C HIS A 440 25.38 11.20 -8.09
N ILE A 441 25.36 12.10 -7.11
CA ILE A 441 24.81 11.84 -5.77
C ILE A 441 23.34 11.40 -5.82
N GLY A 442 22.94 10.48 -4.95
CA GLY A 442 21.59 9.89 -4.91
C GLY A 442 21.54 8.49 -5.52
N HIS A 443 22.61 8.09 -6.20
CA HIS A 443 22.75 6.77 -6.80
C HIS A 443 23.66 5.82 -5.99
N TYR A 444 24.47 6.29 -5.05
CA TYR A 444 25.30 5.41 -4.23
C TYR A 444 24.52 4.95 -2.99
N LEU A 445 24.86 3.77 -2.48
CA LEU A 445 24.09 3.07 -1.45
C LEU A 445 23.77 3.95 -0.23
N ASN A 446 24.73 4.76 0.21
CA ASN A 446 24.64 5.62 1.38
C ASN A 446 24.28 7.07 1.05
N ASP A 447 23.99 7.39 -0.21
CA ASP A 447 23.57 8.73 -0.57
C ASP A 447 22.16 9.02 -0.05
N THR A 448 21.91 10.26 0.33
CA THR A 448 20.53 10.75 0.52
C THR A 448 19.83 10.86 -0.83
N MET A 449 18.55 10.53 -0.91
CA MET A 449 17.76 10.73 -2.14
C MET A 449 17.02 12.07 -2.14
N TRP A 450 17.18 12.85 -3.21
CA TRP A 450 16.31 13.98 -3.50
C TRP A 450 14.95 13.46 -4.01
N PRO A 451 13.81 14.09 -3.70
CA PRO A 451 13.65 15.39 -3.02
C PRO A 451 13.57 15.30 -1.50
N TRP A 452 13.45 14.09 -0.94
CA TRP A 452 13.15 13.89 0.47
C TRP A 452 14.23 14.45 1.41
N ASN A 453 15.48 14.57 0.95
CA ASN A 453 16.57 15.22 1.66
C ASN A 453 16.45 16.75 1.81
N GLY A 454 15.45 17.39 1.20
CA GLY A 454 15.19 18.82 1.34
C GLY A 454 16.22 19.74 0.66
N ILE A 455 17.19 19.19 -0.08
CA ILE A 455 18.26 19.98 -0.70
C ILE A 455 17.71 20.72 -1.93
N THR A 456 17.97 22.02 -2.00
CA THR A 456 17.57 22.92 -3.10
C THR A 456 18.81 23.54 -3.78
N GLY A 457 18.65 24.09 -4.98
CA GLY A 457 19.73 24.79 -5.69
C GLY A 457 20.76 23.85 -6.32
N THR A 458 22.03 24.24 -6.29
CA THR A 458 23.09 23.56 -7.03
C THR A 458 23.21 22.08 -6.64
N TYR A 459 23.39 21.20 -7.64
CA TYR A 459 23.76 19.80 -7.43
C TYR A 459 25.16 19.73 -6.82
N THR A 460 25.28 19.86 -5.50
CA THR A 460 26.57 19.78 -4.82
C THR A 460 27.14 18.38 -4.98
N GLY A 461 28.35 18.29 -5.53
CA GLY A 461 29.09 17.04 -5.69
C GLY A 461 29.14 16.53 -7.13
N SER A 462 28.10 16.69 -7.95
CA SER A 462 28.06 16.05 -9.27
C SER A 462 29.22 16.48 -10.18
N GLY A 463 30.22 15.60 -10.36
CA GLY A 463 31.30 15.75 -11.35
C GLY A 463 30.81 15.84 -12.80
N THR A 464 29.50 15.71 -13.03
CA THR A 464 28.82 15.99 -14.30
C THR A 464 27.86 17.17 -14.10
N ILE A 465 28.07 18.27 -14.83
CA ILE A 465 27.12 19.40 -14.84
C ILE A 465 25.86 18.93 -15.56
N TYR A 466 24.81 18.58 -14.81
CA TYR A 466 23.48 18.45 -15.41
C TYR A 466 22.94 19.85 -15.71
N PRO A 467 22.30 20.09 -16.87
CA PRO A 467 21.76 21.38 -17.22
C PRO A 467 20.50 21.68 -16.39
N GLY A 468 20.72 22.17 -15.16
CA GLY A 468 19.69 22.59 -14.23
C GLY A 468 20.25 22.68 -12.81
N GLU A 469 19.53 23.38 -11.95
CA GLU A 469 19.66 23.29 -10.49
C GLU A 469 18.41 22.58 -9.95
N ARG A 470 18.52 21.98 -8.76
CA ARG A 470 17.32 21.60 -8.00
C ARG A 470 16.50 22.89 -7.77
N PRO A 471 15.16 22.84 -7.81
CA PRO A 471 14.35 24.03 -7.60
C PRO A 471 14.63 24.65 -6.23
N ASN A 472 14.21 25.91 -6.03
CA ASN A 472 14.34 26.61 -4.75
C ASN A 472 13.43 26.03 -3.64
N ILE A 473 12.68 24.97 -3.96
CA ILE A 473 11.84 24.20 -3.04
C ILE A 473 12.07 22.72 -3.37
N ALA A 474 12.20 21.87 -2.35
CA ALA A 474 12.20 20.42 -2.51
C ALA A 474 10.74 19.91 -2.44
N PRO A 475 10.16 19.42 -3.56
CA PRO A 475 8.77 18.95 -3.57
C PRO A 475 8.61 17.67 -2.73
N GLY A 476 7.45 17.47 -2.12
CA GLY A 476 7.11 16.24 -1.37
C GLY A 476 7.53 16.20 0.11
N GLY A 477 8.42 17.09 0.55
CA GLY A 477 8.76 17.21 1.98
C GLY A 477 9.43 15.96 2.56
N ILE A 478 9.18 15.69 3.85
CA ILE A 478 9.71 14.54 4.57
C ILE A 478 9.06 13.26 4.04
N PHE A 479 9.85 12.19 3.86
CA PHE A 479 9.32 10.90 3.47
C PHE A 479 8.29 10.40 4.50
N PRO A 480 7.04 10.10 4.10
CA PRO A 480 5.99 9.69 5.04
C PRO A 480 6.39 8.37 5.70
N GLU A 481 6.03 8.13 6.97
CA GLU A 481 6.26 6.83 7.63
C GLU A 481 5.26 5.77 7.13
N ALA A 482 5.58 4.48 7.31
CA ALA A 482 4.60 3.43 7.07
C ALA A 482 3.52 3.47 8.17
N LEU A 483 2.25 3.37 7.80
CA LEU A 483 1.11 3.32 8.76
C LEU A 483 1.27 2.23 9.83
N SER A 484 1.97 1.15 9.48
CA SER A 484 2.21 0.02 10.38
C SER A 484 3.63 -0.01 10.94
N PHE A 485 4.62 0.53 10.24
CA PHE A 485 6.01 0.40 10.66
C PHE A 485 6.54 1.75 11.09
N ALA A 486 6.43 2.03 12.40
CA ALA A 486 7.00 3.23 12.98
C ALA A 486 8.46 3.38 12.54
N SER A 487 8.80 4.59 12.08
CA SER A 487 10.15 4.96 11.65
C SER A 487 10.71 4.16 10.45
N ALA A 488 9.85 3.57 9.58
CA ALA A 488 10.26 2.92 8.32
C ALA A 488 9.64 3.50 7.03
N PRO A 489 10.47 3.87 6.03
CA PRO A 489 11.90 4.15 6.16
C PRO A 489 12.09 5.45 6.96
N VAL A 490 13.34 5.80 7.25
CA VAL A 490 13.65 7.07 7.92
C VAL A 490 13.17 8.25 7.05
N SER A 491 12.96 9.41 7.68
CA SER A 491 12.52 10.67 7.04
C SER A 491 13.31 11.08 5.79
N TYR A 492 14.54 10.58 5.65
CA TYR A 492 15.47 10.83 4.55
C TYR A 492 15.95 9.49 3.96
N PRO A 493 15.18 8.87 3.05
CA PRO A 493 15.50 7.56 2.54
C PRO A 493 16.81 7.57 1.73
N GLN A 494 17.58 6.50 1.89
CA GLN A 494 18.77 6.18 1.10
C GLN A 494 18.49 4.95 0.23
N PRO A 495 19.24 4.75 -0.88
CA PRO A 495 19.14 3.52 -1.66
C PRO A 495 19.30 2.25 -0.81
N TYR A 496 20.16 2.28 0.22
CA TYR A 496 20.32 1.21 1.21
C TYR A 496 18.99 0.63 1.72
N GLN A 497 18.06 1.50 2.11
CA GLN A 497 16.78 1.11 2.72
C GLN A 497 15.77 0.60 1.69
N MET A 498 16.02 0.91 0.41
CA MET A 498 15.16 0.50 -0.69
C MET A 498 15.58 -0.86 -1.27
N ILE A 499 16.77 -1.39 -0.96
CA ILE A 499 17.19 -2.69 -1.47
C ILE A 499 16.41 -3.82 -0.79
N ASP A 500 16.58 -4.00 0.52
CA ASP A 500 15.81 -5.00 1.28
C ASP A 500 14.43 -4.43 1.65
N TYR A 501 13.48 -4.56 0.72
CA TYR A 501 12.10 -4.17 0.98
C TYR A 501 11.36 -5.13 1.91
N LYS A 502 11.86 -6.36 2.08
CA LYS A 502 11.13 -7.46 2.71
C LYS A 502 11.36 -7.59 4.19
N TYR A 503 12.62 -7.46 4.70
CA TYR A 503 13.03 -7.36 6.14
C TYR A 503 14.28 -8.17 6.64
N ASN A 504 14.89 -7.77 7.80
CA ASN A 504 15.69 -8.61 8.72
C ASN A 504 15.40 -8.36 10.25
N ARG A 505 14.87 -9.34 11.03
CA ARG A 505 14.52 -9.27 12.50
C ARG A 505 15.75 -9.70 13.29
N ILE A 506 16.57 -8.73 13.67
CA ILE A 506 17.25 -8.79 14.96
C ILE A 506 16.93 -7.47 15.65
N SER A 507 16.54 -7.53 16.92
CA SER A 507 15.76 -6.53 17.65
C SER A 507 16.48 -5.19 17.95
N SER A 508 17.32 -4.67 17.05
CA SER A 508 18.10 -3.46 17.31
C SER A 508 18.47 -2.59 16.10
N THR A 509 17.97 -2.80 14.87
CA THR A 509 18.45 -2.00 13.72
C THR A 509 17.40 -1.49 12.72
N ILE A 510 17.32 -0.15 12.62
CA ILE A 510 17.29 0.79 11.47
C ILE A 510 16.41 0.52 10.22
N ASN A 511 15.92 -0.69 9.93
CA ASN A 511 15.07 -0.94 8.76
C ASN A 511 13.85 -1.83 9.09
N SER A 512 12.72 -1.21 9.45
CA SER A 512 11.49 -1.88 9.88
C SER A 512 10.67 -2.52 8.73
N GLY A 513 11.24 -2.70 7.53
CA GLY A 513 10.52 -3.18 6.35
C GLY A 513 9.63 -2.09 5.74
N LEU A 514 9.46 -2.07 4.42
CA LEU A 514 8.82 -0.92 3.74
C LEU A 514 7.29 -0.96 3.76
N GLY A 515 6.70 -2.06 4.23
CA GLY A 515 5.25 -2.19 4.45
C GLY A 515 4.40 -2.42 3.20
N PHE A 516 4.99 -2.96 2.14
CA PHE A 516 4.28 -3.37 0.92
C PHE A 516 4.71 -4.76 0.45
N CYS A 517 3.88 -5.40 -0.38
CA CYS A 517 4.21 -6.63 -1.09
C CYS A 517 3.35 -6.75 -2.36
N TYR A 518 3.62 -7.77 -3.18
CA TYR A 518 2.90 -8.06 -4.42
C TYR A 518 2.14 -9.39 -4.30
N ASP A 519 0.94 -9.47 -4.86
CA ASP A 519 0.12 -10.68 -4.89
C ASP A 519 0.83 -11.91 -5.48
N ASP A 520 1.84 -11.71 -6.34
CA ASP A 520 2.60 -12.79 -6.98
C ASP A 520 4.10 -12.86 -6.61
N VAL A 521 4.52 -12.15 -5.57
CA VAL A 521 5.89 -12.26 -5.02
C VAL A 521 5.80 -12.73 -3.57
N PRO A 522 6.11 -14.01 -3.27
CA PRO A 522 5.97 -14.55 -1.92
C PRO A 522 7.02 -13.97 -0.99
N PHE A 523 6.76 -13.99 0.32
CA PHE A 523 7.80 -13.75 1.31
C PHE A 523 8.81 -14.91 1.32
N GLN A 524 10.07 -14.63 1.68
CA GLN A 524 11.16 -15.61 1.67
C GLN A 524 11.03 -16.67 2.76
#